data_AF-A0A2N2SNR9-F1
#
_entry.id   AF-A0A2N2SNR9-F1
#
_cell.length_a   1.000
_cell.length_b   1.000
_cell.length_c   1.000
_cell.angle_alpha   90.00
_cell.angle_beta   90.00
_cell.angle_gamma   90.00
#
_symmetry.space_group_name_H-M   'P 1'
#
loop_
_entity.id
_entity.type
_entity.pdbx_description
1 polymer ?
#
loop_
_entity_poly.entity_id
_entity_poly.type
_entity_poly.pdbx_seq_one_letter_code
_entity_poly.pdbx_strand_id
1 'polypeptide(L)'
;MDYRNPAECLSLLQSLQPEKVDETHALLSTIIGTLLDALPAPNQHFEVLEAARPTIARVQAELGRRYADHPLPPDNEENATLMHVVGLWHNLARSYTQIARQDAQTGTLEDQRALLSQRRIHCTGQMLVEYFRAHRALPAGLWTEIHEGFAAAEATGLVRARVSDPLNPLWKAQSAMEAYISILLIELSNPFGRSGRELRWICRWAQRFAPYCSLEPDTEGRKPTVYGLDLGADHGLRPLGLLRKSDGVRGFDGSKLANQIQAVFTQFKQGVSPASLGLGDDCPLDTSARLLVSLYRPWGLASAGRKFPRRGSDGKVDLCGDWLAIGFHIQGRLFE
;
A
#
# COMPACT_ATOMS: atom_id res chain seq x y z
N MET A 1 -17.44 -21.28 20.33
CA MET A 1 -18.01 -20.66 19.12
C MET A 1 -17.26 -21.23 17.95
N ASP A 2 -17.93 -21.66 16.88
CA ASP A 2 -17.26 -22.28 15.74
C ASP A 2 -16.92 -21.24 14.67
N TYR A 3 -15.68 -20.74 14.70
CA TYR A 3 -15.19 -19.77 13.72
C TYR A 3 -14.96 -20.37 12.32
N ARG A 4 -15.25 -21.67 12.12
CA ARG A 4 -15.26 -22.31 10.79
C ARG A 4 -16.59 -22.11 10.08
N ASN A 5 -17.65 -21.75 10.81
CA ASN A 5 -19.00 -21.57 10.28
C ASN A 5 -19.21 -20.09 9.86
N PRO A 6 -19.36 -19.79 8.56
CA PRO A 6 -19.55 -18.41 8.09
C PRO A 6 -20.79 -17.72 8.67
N ALA A 7 -21.88 -18.45 8.90
CA ALA A 7 -23.11 -17.87 9.45
C ALA A 7 -22.95 -17.42 10.90
N GLU A 8 -22.25 -18.22 11.72
CA GLU A 8 -21.89 -17.83 13.09
C GLU A 8 -20.94 -16.62 13.09
N CYS A 9 -19.98 -16.58 12.16
CA CYS A 9 -19.08 -15.44 12.00
C CYS A 9 -19.84 -14.17 11.65
N LEU A 10 -20.77 -14.20 10.68
CA LEU A 10 -21.59 -13.05 10.30
C LEU A 10 -22.43 -12.51 11.46
N SER A 11 -23.06 -13.41 12.23
CA SER A 11 -23.82 -13.03 13.43
C SER A 11 -22.91 -12.36 14.47
N LEU A 12 -21.72 -12.92 14.72
CA LEU A 12 -20.76 -12.36 15.65
C LEU A 12 -20.27 -10.96 15.20
N LEU A 13 -20.00 -10.75 13.91
CA LEU A 13 -19.54 -9.46 13.38
C LEU A 13 -20.49 -8.31 13.73
N GLN A 14 -21.80 -8.56 13.82
CA GLN A 14 -22.83 -7.57 14.18
C GLN A 14 -22.74 -7.12 15.65
N SER A 15 -22.14 -7.94 16.51
CA SER A 15 -22.01 -7.67 17.95
C SER A 15 -20.64 -7.09 18.35
N LEU A 16 -19.72 -6.95 17.39
CA LEU A 16 -18.41 -6.36 17.65
C LEU A 16 -18.55 -4.91 18.11
N GLN A 17 -17.69 -4.52 19.06
CA GLN A 17 -17.64 -3.19 19.67
C GLN A 17 -16.35 -2.49 19.21
N PRO A 18 -16.36 -1.72 18.11
CA PRO A 18 -15.13 -1.18 17.51
C PRO A 18 -14.33 -0.24 18.42
N GLU A 19 -14.93 0.27 19.50
CA GLU A 19 -14.28 1.02 20.58
C GLU A 19 -13.36 0.15 21.45
N LYS A 20 -13.60 -1.16 21.55
CA LYS A 20 -12.71 -2.12 22.20
C LYS A 20 -11.70 -2.63 21.18
N VAL A 21 -10.77 -1.76 20.84
CA VAL A 21 -9.87 -1.91 19.68
C VAL A 21 -9.08 -3.21 19.73
N ASP A 22 -8.41 -3.50 20.84
CA ASP A 22 -7.55 -4.69 20.98
C ASP A 22 -8.35 -6.00 20.96
N GLU A 23 -9.42 -6.07 21.74
CA GLU A 23 -10.32 -7.24 21.77
C GLU A 23 -10.95 -7.50 20.40
N THR A 24 -11.44 -6.44 19.74
CA THR A 24 -12.05 -6.54 18.42
C THR A 24 -11.04 -6.97 17.37
N HIS A 25 -9.82 -6.42 17.39
CA HIS A 25 -8.76 -6.82 16.46
C HIS A 25 -8.35 -8.29 16.66
N ALA A 26 -8.17 -8.74 17.90
CA ALA A 26 -7.83 -10.13 18.22
C ALA A 26 -8.91 -11.11 17.75
N LEU A 27 -10.18 -10.76 17.97
CA LEU A 27 -11.30 -11.58 17.53
C LEU A 27 -11.41 -11.62 16.00
N LEU A 28 -11.28 -10.47 15.31
CA LEU A 28 -11.23 -10.42 13.85
C LEU A 28 -10.06 -11.25 13.30
N SER A 29 -8.88 -11.16 13.89
CA SER A 29 -7.72 -11.95 13.50
C SER A 29 -7.99 -13.45 13.63
N THR A 30 -8.66 -13.86 14.70
CA THR A 30 -9.05 -15.26 14.94
C THR A 30 -10.08 -15.74 13.91
N ILE A 31 -11.12 -14.95 13.64
CA ILE A 31 -12.16 -15.27 12.64
C ILE A 31 -11.53 -15.44 11.26
N ILE A 32 -10.78 -14.43 10.80
CA ILE A 32 -10.21 -14.41 9.44
C ILE A 32 -9.17 -15.52 9.29
N GLY A 33 -8.31 -15.73 10.29
CA GLY A 33 -7.35 -16.84 10.29
C GLY A 33 -8.03 -18.21 10.26
N THR A 34 -9.06 -18.42 11.08
CA THR A 34 -9.77 -19.71 11.13
C THR A 34 -10.50 -20.00 9.82
N LEU A 35 -11.13 -19.00 9.20
CA LEU A 35 -11.79 -19.17 7.90
C LEU A 35 -10.79 -19.43 6.77
N LEU A 36 -9.63 -18.79 6.80
CA LEU A 36 -8.54 -19.06 5.86
C LEU A 36 -8.05 -20.51 5.95
N ASP A 37 -7.97 -21.09 7.15
CA ASP A 37 -7.57 -22.48 7.34
C ASP A 37 -8.70 -23.47 7.02
N ALA A 38 -9.95 -23.13 7.36
CA ALA A 38 -11.11 -23.99 7.18
C ALA A 38 -11.58 -24.09 5.73
N LEU A 39 -11.29 -23.07 4.91
CA LEU A 39 -11.62 -23.03 3.48
C LEU A 39 -13.09 -23.35 3.17
N PRO A 40 -14.06 -22.63 3.77
CA PRO A 40 -15.48 -22.82 3.47
C PRO A 40 -15.79 -22.41 2.01
N ALA A 41 -17.05 -22.60 1.59
CA ALA A 41 -17.48 -22.28 0.23
C ALA A 41 -17.08 -20.83 -0.16
N PRO A 42 -16.53 -20.59 -1.37
CA PRO A 42 -15.94 -19.30 -1.75
C PRO A 42 -16.87 -18.10 -1.52
N ASN A 43 -18.15 -18.24 -1.87
CA ASN A 43 -19.16 -17.20 -1.69
C ASN A 43 -19.40 -16.85 -0.21
N GLN A 44 -19.49 -17.85 0.66
CA GLN A 44 -19.70 -17.65 2.10
C GLN A 44 -18.46 -17.07 2.78
N HIS A 45 -17.26 -17.53 2.40
CA HIS A 45 -16.02 -16.94 2.88
C HIS A 45 -15.95 -15.46 2.48
N PHE A 46 -16.20 -15.16 1.20
CA PHE A 46 -16.19 -13.81 0.66
C PHE A 46 -17.17 -12.87 1.39
N GLU A 47 -18.39 -13.36 1.68
CA GLU A 47 -19.41 -12.60 2.41
C GLU A 47 -18.93 -12.17 3.80
N VAL A 48 -18.30 -13.08 4.56
CA VAL A 48 -17.73 -12.74 5.88
C VAL A 48 -16.65 -11.67 5.75
N LEU A 49 -15.74 -11.80 4.78
CA LEU A 49 -14.66 -10.82 4.59
C LEU A 49 -15.24 -9.42 4.30
N GLU A 50 -16.15 -9.30 3.33
CA GLU A 50 -16.73 -7.99 2.98
C GLU A 50 -17.54 -7.38 4.13
N ALA A 51 -18.26 -8.21 4.91
CA ALA A 51 -18.98 -7.74 6.10
C ALA A 51 -18.03 -7.22 7.19
N ALA A 52 -16.85 -7.83 7.35
CA ALA A 52 -15.87 -7.43 8.37
C ALA A 52 -15.09 -6.16 8.02
N ARG A 53 -15.00 -5.81 6.73
CA ARG A 53 -14.12 -4.72 6.22
C ARG A 53 -14.27 -3.37 6.93
N PRO A 54 -15.48 -2.83 7.17
CA PRO A 54 -15.61 -1.53 7.85
C PRO A 54 -15.02 -1.54 9.25
N THR A 55 -15.25 -2.61 10.02
CA THR A 55 -14.72 -2.77 11.38
C THR A 55 -13.21 -2.96 11.36
N ILE A 56 -12.70 -3.81 10.46
CA ILE A 56 -11.26 -4.02 10.24
C ILE A 56 -10.57 -2.68 9.94
N ALA A 57 -11.08 -1.91 8.97
CA ALA A 57 -10.50 -0.63 8.60
C ALA A 57 -10.42 0.35 9.78
N ARG A 58 -11.45 0.37 10.64
CA ARG A 58 -11.48 1.21 11.84
C ARG A 58 -10.44 0.77 12.88
N VAL A 59 -10.42 -0.51 13.26
CA VAL A 59 -9.50 -0.99 14.31
C VAL A 59 -8.04 -0.97 13.86
N GLN A 60 -7.77 -1.31 12.60
CA GLN A 60 -6.44 -1.23 12.00
C GLN A 60 -5.92 0.22 11.98
N ALA A 61 -6.78 1.19 11.64
CA ALA A 61 -6.42 2.60 11.66
C ALA A 61 -6.12 3.12 13.06
N GLU A 62 -6.77 2.59 14.10
CA GLU A 62 -6.51 2.98 15.49
C GLU A 62 -5.20 2.36 16.00
N LEU A 63 -5.01 1.05 15.82
CA LEU A 63 -3.76 0.38 16.17
C LEU A 63 -2.55 0.96 15.42
N GLY A 64 -2.74 1.30 14.15
CA GLY A 64 -1.71 1.91 13.32
C GLY A 64 -1.16 3.23 13.85
N ARG A 65 -1.93 3.97 14.67
CA ARG A 65 -1.44 5.20 15.30
C ARG A 65 -0.43 4.94 16.40
N ARG A 66 -0.45 3.76 17.03
CA ARG A 66 0.41 3.43 18.19
C ARG A 66 1.88 3.36 17.83
N TYR A 67 2.20 3.04 16.59
CA TYR A 67 3.57 3.00 16.06
C TYR A 67 3.83 4.08 14.99
N ALA A 68 2.91 5.02 14.81
CA ALA A 68 3.10 6.14 13.90
C ALA A 68 3.94 7.24 14.55
N ASP A 69 4.74 7.96 13.76
CA ASP A 69 5.41 9.21 14.19
C ASP A 69 6.42 9.05 15.35
N HIS A 70 6.92 7.84 15.60
CA HIS A 70 8.00 7.62 16.57
C HIS A 70 9.38 7.99 16.02
N PRO A 71 10.26 8.56 16.87
CA PRO A 71 11.59 9.00 16.44
C PRO A 71 12.52 7.84 16.07
N LEU A 72 12.26 6.64 16.59
CA LEU A 72 13.00 5.42 16.28
C LEU A 72 12.04 4.33 15.79
N PRO A 73 12.49 3.43 14.90
CA PRO A 73 11.70 2.26 14.53
C PRO A 73 11.33 1.43 15.77
N PRO A 74 10.08 0.96 15.89
CA PRO A 74 9.55 0.37 17.11
C PRO A 74 10.26 -0.95 17.46
N ASP A 75 10.85 -1.11 18.64
CA ASP A 75 11.70 -2.27 18.99
C ASP A 75 11.08 -3.25 20.02
N ASN A 76 9.84 -3.00 20.47
CA ASN A 76 9.16 -3.76 21.53
C ASN A 76 7.66 -4.00 21.26
N GLU A 77 6.76 -3.58 22.16
CA GLU A 77 5.30 -3.69 22.07
C GLU A 77 4.70 -3.04 20.82
N GLU A 78 5.28 -1.92 20.39
CA GLU A 78 4.87 -1.25 19.15
C GLU A 78 5.17 -2.09 17.91
N ASN A 79 6.27 -2.83 17.93
CA ASN A 79 6.59 -3.78 16.87
C ASN A 79 5.63 -4.97 16.89
N ALA A 80 5.29 -5.48 18.08
CA ALA A 80 4.27 -6.52 18.22
C ALA A 80 2.91 -6.04 17.65
N THR A 81 2.54 -4.79 17.95
CA THR A 81 1.34 -4.15 17.38
C THR A 81 1.40 -4.07 15.86
N LEU A 82 2.54 -3.62 15.30
CA LEU A 82 2.76 -3.62 13.84
C LEU A 82 2.61 -5.02 13.24
N MET A 83 3.21 -6.04 13.85
CA MET A 83 3.13 -7.42 13.36
C MET A 83 1.70 -7.96 13.41
N HIS A 84 0.91 -7.63 14.44
CA HIS A 84 -0.51 -7.99 14.50
C HIS A 84 -1.32 -7.31 13.38
N VAL A 85 -1.11 -6.01 13.17
CA VAL A 85 -1.79 -5.23 12.12
C VAL A 85 -1.45 -5.78 10.73
N VAL A 86 -0.17 -5.98 10.44
CA VAL A 86 0.31 -6.56 9.17
C VAL A 86 -0.20 -7.98 8.98
N GLY A 87 -0.22 -8.79 10.04
CA GLY A 87 -0.71 -10.17 10.01
C GLY A 87 -2.17 -10.28 9.58
N LEU A 88 -3.04 -9.40 10.10
CA LEU A 88 -4.44 -9.37 9.67
C LEU A 88 -4.59 -8.92 8.21
N TRP A 89 -3.83 -7.92 7.75
CA TRP A 89 -3.84 -7.52 6.34
C TRP A 89 -3.37 -8.64 5.41
N HIS A 90 -2.33 -9.36 5.81
CA HIS A 90 -1.80 -10.50 5.05
C HIS A 90 -2.80 -11.66 4.98
N ASN A 91 -3.44 -12.00 6.10
CA ASN A 91 -4.48 -13.04 6.12
C ASN A 91 -5.66 -12.68 5.22
N LEU A 92 -6.09 -11.40 5.19
CA LEU A 92 -7.11 -10.95 4.23
C LEU A 92 -6.67 -11.13 2.78
N ALA A 93 -5.45 -10.69 2.43
CA ALA A 93 -4.91 -10.84 1.08
C ALA A 93 -4.84 -12.31 0.65
N ARG A 94 -4.40 -13.20 1.56
CA ARG A 94 -4.38 -14.65 1.36
C ARG A 94 -5.79 -15.23 1.20
N SER A 95 -6.76 -14.81 2.00
CA SER A 95 -8.15 -15.25 1.88
C SER A 95 -8.75 -14.86 0.52
N TYR A 96 -8.59 -13.61 0.07
CA TYR A 96 -9.07 -13.20 -1.26
C TYR A 96 -8.39 -13.99 -2.39
N THR A 97 -7.09 -14.27 -2.26
CA THR A 97 -6.35 -15.12 -3.22
C THR A 97 -6.92 -16.53 -3.27
N GLN A 98 -7.17 -17.12 -2.09
CA GLN A 98 -7.65 -18.49 -1.98
C GLN A 98 -9.11 -18.62 -2.45
N ILE A 99 -9.97 -17.66 -2.12
CA ILE A 99 -11.34 -17.58 -2.64
C ILE A 99 -11.31 -17.54 -4.17
N ALA A 100 -10.49 -16.67 -4.77
CA ALA A 100 -10.40 -16.58 -6.23
C ALA A 100 -9.90 -17.89 -6.87
N ARG A 101 -8.94 -18.58 -6.25
CA ARG A 101 -8.42 -19.88 -6.73
C ARG A 101 -9.46 -20.99 -6.66
N GLN A 102 -10.20 -21.07 -5.56
CA GLN A 102 -11.26 -22.06 -5.39
C GLN A 102 -12.45 -21.77 -6.30
N ASP A 103 -12.83 -20.49 -6.41
CA ASP A 103 -13.95 -20.09 -7.25
C ASP A 103 -13.69 -20.34 -8.74
N ALA A 104 -12.44 -20.29 -9.19
CA ALA A 104 -12.08 -20.69 -10.56
C ALA A 104 -12.53 -22.13 -10.92
N GLN A 105 -12.76 -22.99 -9.92
CA GLN A 105 -13.26 -24.36 -10.12
C GLN A 105 -14.79 -24.47 -9.98
N THR A 106 -15.41 -23.62 -9.15
CA THR A 106 -16.86 -23.71 -8.81
C THR A 106 -17.74 -22.71 -9.57
N GLY A 107 -17.20 -21.57 -9.97
CA GLY A 107 -17.89 -20.53 -10.75
C GLY A 107 -19.02 -19.78 -10.04
N THR A 108 -18.95 -19.64 -8.72
CA THR A 108 -20.00 -18.98 -7.91
C THR A 108 -19.82 -17.47 -7.78
N LEU A 109 -18.62 -16.93 -8.09
CA LEU A 109 -18.25 -15.54 -7.92
C LEU A 109 -17.71 -14.90 -9.22
N GLU A 110 -18.21 -15.33 -10.38
CA GLU A 110 -17.78 -14.79 -11.68
C GLU A 110 -17.90 -13.26 -11.76
N ASP A 111 -19.03 -12.70 -11.34
CA ASP A 111 -19.27 -11.24 -11.30
C ASP A 111 -18.39 -10.51 -10.27
N GLN A 112 -17.78 -11.24 -9.33
CA GLN A 112 -16.95 -10.68 -8.26
C GLN A 112 -15.44 -10.80 -8.54
N ARG A 113 -15.01 -11.34 -9.69
CA ARG A 113 -13.57 -11.50 -10.03
C ARG A 113 -12.80 -10.18 -9.97
N ALA A 114 -13.38 -9.11 -10.52
CA ALA A 114 -12.79 -7.77 -10.45
C ALA A 114 -12.67 -7.27 -9.00
N LEU A 115 -13.68 -7.57 -8.18
CA LEU A 115 -13.76 -7.17 -6.79
C LEU A 115 -12.70 -7.89 -5.95
N LEU A 116 -12.63 -9.22 -6.05
CA LEU A 116 -11.60 -10.04 -5.40
C LEU A 116 -10.18 -9.56 -5.75
N SER A 117 -9.93 -9.24 -7.02
CA SER A 117 -8.65 -8.73 -7.49
C SER A 117 -8.30 -7.38 -6.86
N GLN A 118 -9.26 -6.45 -6.82
CA GLN A 118 -9.05 -5.15 -6.19
C GLN A 118 -8.81 -5.29 -4.68
N ARG A 119 -9.57 -6.14 -3.98
CA ARG A 119 -9.43 -6.35 -2.53
C ARG A 119 -8.08 -6.96 -2.18
N ARG A 120 -7.62 -7.97 -2.93
CA ARG A 120 -6.29 -8.56 -2.75
C ARG A 120 -5.19 -7.52 -2.86
N ILE A 121 -5.18 -6.72 -3.93
CA ILE A 121 -4.17 -5.68 -4.15
C ILE A 121 -4.22 -4.63 -3.04
N HIS A 122 -5.43 -4.21 -2.66
CA HIS A 122 -5.61 -3.25 -1.56
C HIS A 122 -5.01 -3.77 -0.25
N CYS A 123 -5.37 -4.99 0.19
CA CYS A 123 -4.89 -5.57 1.44
C CYS A 123 -3.36 -5.73 1.45
N THR A 124 -2.78 -6.21 0.34
CA THR A 124 -1.31 -6.34 0.22
C THR A 124 -0.64 -4.97 0.25
N GLY A 125 -1.24 -3.95 -0.39
CA GLY A 125 -0.80 -2.57 -0.33
C GLY A 125 -0.84 -1.97 1.08
N GLN A 126 -1.84 -2.32 1.90
CA GLN A 126 -1.90 -1.86 3.28
C GLN A 126 -0.71 -2.35 4.09
N MET A 127 -0.25 -3.59 3.91
CA MET A 127 0.95 -4.09 4.60
C MET A 127 2.15 -3.16 4.36
N LEU A 128 2.37 -2.77 3.10
CA LEU A 128 3.44 -1.84 2.71
C LEU A 128 3.26 -0.44 3.33
N VAL A 129 2.03 0.07 3.40
CA VAL A 129 1.72 1.34 4.08
C VAL A 129 2.05 1.28 5.57
N GLU A 130 1.82 0.14 6.24
CA GLU A 130 2.10 0.00 7.67
C GLU A 130 3.60 -0.04 7.96
N TYR A 131 4.40 -0.70 7.12
CA TYR A 131 5.86 -0.61 7.23
C TYR A 131 6.39 0.80 7.02
N PHE A 132 5.82 1.54 6.06
CA PHE A 132 6.14 2.96 5.86
C PHE A 132 5.76 3.82 7.07
N ARG A 133 4.58 3.59 7.65
CA ARG A 133 4.10 4.30 8.84
C ARG A 133 5.00 4.08 10.06
N ALA A 134 5.52 2.86 10.21
CA ALA A 134 6.43 2.48 11.28
C ALA A 134 7.90 2.82 11.00
N HIS A 135 8.22 3.46 9.88
CA HIS A 135 9.60 3.70 9.41
C HIS A 135 10.47 2.43 9.39
N ARG A 136 9.86 1.28 9.07
CA ARG A 136 10.52 -0.03 9.00
C ARG A 136 10.86 -0.40 7.56
N ALA A 137 12.01 -1.05 7.38
CA ALA A 137 12.37 -1.61 6.09
C ALA A 137 11.31 -2.61 5.63
N LEU A 138 11.00 -2.59 4.34
CA LEU A 138 10.07 -3.56 3.76
C LEU A 138 10.70 -4.96 3.84
N PRO A 139 9.94 -5.99 4.26
CA PRO A 139 10.42 -7.36 4.20
C PRO A 139 10.63 -7.79 2.76
N ALA A 140 11.62 -8.67 2.54
CA ALA A 140 11.89 -9.25 1.24
C ALA A 140 10.66 -10.03 0.73
N GLY A 141 10.37 -9.91 -0.56
CA GLY A 141 9.26 -10.55 -1.24
C GLY A 141 7.92 -9.80 -1.16
N LEU A 142 7.81 -8.73 -0.36
CA LEU A 142 6.56 -7.98 -0.25
C LEU A 142 6.18 -7.32 -1.58
N TRP A 143 7.15 -6.78 -2.33
CA TRP A 143 6.84 -6.23 -3.65
C TRP A 143 6.50 -7.34 -4.63
N THR A 144 7.20 -8.47 -4.57
CA THR A 144 6.85 -9.65 -5.36
C THR A 144 5.39 -10.08 -5.14
N GLU A 145 4.91 -10.15 -3.89
CA GLU A 145 3.52 -10.51 -3.59
C GLU A 145 2.51 -9.51 -4.19
N ILE A 146 2.79 -8.21 -4.09
CA ILE A 146 1.93 -7.16 -4.68
C ILE A 146 1.91 -7.31 -6.21
N HIS A 147 3.06 -7.54 -6.84
CA HIS A 147 3.18 -7.68 -8.30
C HIS A 147 2.50 -8.94 -8.81
N GLU A 148 2.61 -10.07 -8.09
CA GLU A 148 1.86 -11.28 -8.40
C GLU A 148 0.34 -11.06 -8.31
N GLY A 149 -0.10 -10.26 -7.34
CA GLY A 149 -1.50 -9.84 -7.23
C GLY A 149 -1.97 -9.04 -8.45
N PHE A 150 -1.16 -8.07 -8.88
CA PHE A 150 -1.44 -7.27 -10.06
C PHE A 150 -1.40 -8.10 -11.35
N ALA A 151 -0.38 -8.93 -11.55
CA ALA A 151 -0.24 -9.79 -12.72
C ALA A 151 -1.42 -10.77 -12.83
N ALA A 152 -1.85 -11.36 -11.71
CA ALA A 152 -3.03 -12.21 -11.68
C ALA A 152 -4.30 -11.44 -12.08
N ALA A 153 -4.47 -10.20 -11.59
CA ALA A 153 -5.61 -9.35 -11.97
C ALA A 153 -5.56 -8.96 -13.45
N GLU A 154 -4.37 -8.63 -13.98
CA GLU A 154 -4.15 -8.31 -15.40
C GLU A 154 -4.50 -9.49 -16.31
N ALA A 155 -4.13 -10.71 -15.92
CA ALA A 155 -4.44 -11.94 -16.64
C ALA A 155 -5.95 -12.24 -16.77
N THR A 156 -6.79 -11.68 -15.88
CA THR A 156 -8.25 -11.81 -16.01
C THR A 156 -8.87 -10.87 -17.05
N GLY A 157 -8.12 -9.86 -17.51
CA GLY A 157 -8.65 -8.79 -18.36
C GLY A 157 -9.54 -7.76 -17.63
N LEU A 158 -9.80 -7.95 -16.33
CA LEU A 158 -10.70 -7.10 -15.54
C LEU A 158 -9.97 -6.08 -14.67
N VAL A 159 -8.65 -5.93 -14.81
CA VAL A 159 -7.82 -5.07 -13.94
C VAL A 159 -8.28 -3.60 -13.90
N ARG A 160 -8.91 -3.12 -14.97
CA ARG A 160 -9.45 -1.75 -15.10
C ARG A 160 -10.92 -1.62 -14.71
N ALA A 161 -11.63 -2.72 -14.47
CA ALA A 161 -13.03 -2.67 -14.07
C ALA A 161 -13.12 -2.06 -12.66
N ARG A 162 -13.80 -0.92 -12.54
CA ARG A 162 -14.07 -0.31 -11.23
C ARG A 162 -15.15 -1.09 -10.52
N VAL A 163 -14.89 -1.39 -9.25
CA VAL A 163 -15.84 -2.04 -8.35
C VAL A 163 -16.21 -1.09 -7.23
N SER A 164 -17.37 -1.32 -6.61
CA SER A 164 -17.81 -0.54 -5.44
C SER A 164 -16.78 -0.68 -4.31
N ASP A 165 -16.40 0.45 -3.73
CA ASP A 165 -15.53 0.51 -2.56
C ASP A 165 -15.93 1.68 -1.65
N PRO A 166 -16.92 1.47 -0.75
CA PRO A 166 -17.40 2.53 0.13
C PRO A 166 -16.32 3.12 1.05
N LEU A 167 -15.24 2.34 1.32
CA LEU A 167 -14.10 2.77 2.13
C LEU A 167 -13.14 3.69 1.36
N ASN A 168 -13.23 3.76 0.04
CA ASN A 168 -12.60 4.82 -0.73
C ASN A 168 -13.36 6.14 -0.47
N PRO A 169 -12.75 7.15 0.18
CA PRO A 169 -13.50 8.31 0.67
C PRO A 169 -14.02 9.19 -0.46
N LEU A 170 -13.29 9.30 -1.57
CA LEU A 170 -13.60 10.22 -2.65
C LEU A 170 -14.46 9.56 -3.74
N TRP A 171 -13.99 8.43 -4.27
CA TRP A 171 -14.60 7.83 -5.47
C TRP A 171 -15.71 6.85 -5.16
N LYS A 172 -15.74 6.30 -3.94
CA LYS A 172 -16.63 5.17 -3.54
C LYS A 172 -16.53 3.94 -4.46
N ALA A 173 -15.48 3.90 -5.27
CA ALA A 173 -15.17 2.84 -6.21
C ALA A 173 -13.67 2.88 -6.53
N GLN A 174 -13.11 1.73 -6.89
CA GLN A 174 -11.71 1.61 -7.30
C GLN A 174 -11.55 0.36 -8.17
N SER A 175 -10.69 0.40 -9.18
CA SER A 175 -10.25 -0.81 -9.90
C SER A 175 -8.98 -1.41 -9.29
N ALA A 176 -8.66 -2.65 -9.64
CA ALA A 176 -7.40 -3.29 -9.27
C ALA A 176 -6.18 -2.48 -9.76
N MET A 177 -6.26 -1.92 -10.97
CA MET A 177 -5.26 -1.03 -11.55
C MET A 177 -5.06 0.24 -10.72
N GLU A 178 -6.14 0.89 -10.31
CA GLU A 178 -6.08 2.11 -9.50
C GLU A 178 -5.57 1.84 -8.07
N ALA A 179 -5.94 0.71 -7.48
CA ALA A 179 -5.41 0.26 -6.20
C ALA A 179 -3.89 0.06 -6.29
N TYR A 180 -3.43 -0.62 -7.35
CA TYR A 180 -2.02 -0.85 -7.60
C TYR A 180 -1.23 0.44 -7.83
N ILE A 181 -1.71 1.32 -8.72
CA ILE A 181 -1.11 2.65 -8.94
C ILE A 181 -1.04 3.45 -7.64
N SER A 182 -2.08 3.39 -6.79
CA SER A 182 -2.06 4.11 -5.52
C SER A 182 -0.87 3.70 -4.64
N ILE A 183 -0.54 2.40 -4.60
CA ILE A 183 0.63 1.87 -3.89
C ILE A 183 1.92 2.44 -4.48
N LEU A 184 2.04 2.45 -5.81
CA LEU A 184 3.21 3.00 -6.51
C LEU A 184 3.40 4.50 -6.23
N LEU A 185 2.32 5.28 -6.25
CA LEU A 185 2.37 6.71 -5.93
C LEU A 185 2.79 6.93 -4.46
N ILE A 186 2.34 6.09 -3.53
CA ILE A 186 2.77 6.16 -2.13
C ILE A 186 4.28 5.91 -2.01
N GLU A 187 4.85 4.90 -2.68
CA GLU A 187 6.30 4.67 -2.64
C GLU A 187 7.09 5.84 -3.27
N LEU A 188 6.60 6.38 -4.39
CA LEU A 188 7.21 7.53 -5.07
C LEU A 188 7.21 8.81 -4.22
N SER A 189 6.41 8.87 -3.15
CA SER A 189 6.37 10.02 -2.26
C SER A 189 7.59 10.16 -1.34
N ASN A 190 8.51 9.20 -1.36
CA ASN A 190 9.59 9.02 -0.37
C ASN A 190 9.01 8.92 1.06
N PRO A 191 8.23 7.86 1.35
CA PRO A 191 7.38 7.79 2.54
C PRO A 191 8.17 7.81 3.86
N PHE A 192 9.39 7.26 3.89
CA PHE A 192 10.26 7.30 5.07
C PHE A 192 10.70 8.72 5.47
N GLY A 193 10.62 9.68 4.57
CA GLY A 193 10.93 11.10 4.84
C GLY A 193 9.69 11.93 5.14
N ARG A 194 8.53 11.31 5.37
CA ARG A 194 7.25 12.00 5.64
C ARG A 194 6.86 11.80 7.09
N SER A 195 6.21 12.81 7.66
CA SER A 195 5.46 12.60 8.90
C SER A 195 4.29 11.65 8.64
N GLY A 196 3.81 10.96 9.68
CA GLY A 196 2.61 10.14 9.64
C GLY A 196 1.38 10.93 9.21
N ARG A 197 1.29 12.23 9.54
CA ARG A 197 0.23 13.11 9.00
C ARG A 197 0.34 13.28 7.48
N GLU A 198 1.52 13.60 6.96
CA GLU A 198 1.72 13.72 5.51
C GLU A 198 1.49 12.39 4.81
N LEU A 199 1.95 11.27 5.37
CA LEU A 199 1.72 9.93 4.83
C LEU A 199 0.23 9.61 4.71
N ARG A 200 -0.58 9.97 5.72
CA ARG A 200 -2.05 9.83 5.65
C ARG A 200 -2.65 10.64 4.50
N TRP A 201 -2.22 11.89 4.31
CA TRP A 201 -2.67 12.70 3.18
C TRP A 201 -2.23 12.12 1.85
N ILE A 202 -0.98 11.68 1.75
CA ILE A 202 -0.42 11.02 0.56
C ILE A 202 -1.23 9.78 0.19
N CYS A 203 -1.59 8.92 1.15
CA CYS A 203 -2.40 7.72 0.87
C CYS A 203 -3.76 8.09 0.27
N ARG A 204 -4.44 9.10 0.83
CA ARG A 204 -5.72 9.60 0.32
C ARG A 204 -5.57 10.23 -1.07
N TRP A 205 -4.53 11.02 -1.28
CA TRP A 205 -4.27 11.69 -2.56
C TRP A 205 -3.86 10.70 -3.65
N ALA A 206 -3.09 9.68 -3.31
CA ALA A 206 -2.72 8.60 -4.23
C ALA A 206 -3.97 7.91 -4.79
N GLN A 207 -4.96 7.59 -3.94
CA GLN A 207 -6.25 7.06 -4.39
C GLN A 207 -7.04 8.04 -5.26
N ARG A 208 -7.07 9.32 -4.89
CA ARG A 208 -7.70 10.38 -5.69
C ARG A 208 -7.09 10.45 -7.09
N PHE A 209 -5.78 10.34 -7.18
CA PHE A 209 -5.02 10.66 -8.38
C PHE A 209 -4.68 9.44 -9.25
N ALA A 210 -4.77 8.23 -8.71
CA ALA A 210 -4.52 6.99 -9.44
C ALA A 210 -5.26 6.87 -10.79
N PRO A 211 -6.53 7.33 -10.95
CA PRO A 211 -7.23 7.29 -12.23
C PRO A 211 -6.57 8.09 -13.37
N TYR A 212 -5.65 8.99 -13.05
CA TYR A 212 -4.92 9.83 -14.02
C TYR A 212 -3.53 9.28 -14.35
N CYS A 213 -3.23 8.04 -13.96
CA CYS A 213 -2.01 7.36 -14.35
C CYS A 213 -2.34 6.11 -15.17
N SER A 214 -1.35 5.62 -15.91
CA SER A 214 -1.42 4.32 -16.56
C SER A 214 -0.13 3.54 -16.40
N LEU A 215 -0.24 2.23 -16.64
CA LEU A 215 0.84 1.26 -16.58
C LEU A 215 0.58 0.30 -17.72
N GLU A 216 1.44 0.31 -18.74
CA GLU A 216 1.22 -0.43 -19.98
C GLU A 216 2.41 -1.34 -20.29
N PRO A 217 2.20 -2.53 -20.88
CA PRO A 217 3.28 -3.43 -21.31
C PRO A 217 4.14 -2.82 -22.41
N ASP A 218 3.57 -1.98 -23.26
CA ASP A 218 4.31 -1.32 -24.32
C ASP A 218 5.23 -0.21 -23.76
N THR A 219 6.52 -0.50 -23.83
CA THR A 219 7.61 0.40 -23.42
C THR A 219 8.48 0.84 -24.60
N GLU A 220 8.13 0.47 -25.83
CA GLU A 220 8.90 0.86 -27.00
C GLU A 220 8.86 2.38 -27.22
N GLY A 221 9.99 2.94 -27.65
CA GLY A 221 10.13 4.39 -27.88
C GLY A 221 10.07 5.27 -26.63
N ARG A 222 9.81 4.72 -25.42
CA ARG A 222 9.80 5.49 -24.18
C ARG A 222 11.22 5.90 -23.76
N LYS A 223 11.35 7.10 -23.19
CA LYS A 223 12.64 7.61 -22.72
C LYS A 223 13.14 6.77 -21.52
N PRO A 224 14.45 6.47 -21.42
CA PRO A 224 15.02 5.69 -20.32
C PRO A 224 14.80 6.28 -18.91
N THR A 225 14.52 7.60 -18.82
CA THR A 225 14.28 8.33 -17.57
C THR A 225 12.83 8.25 -17.07
N VAL A 226 11.90 7.78 -17.90
CA VAL A 226 10.51 7.54 -17.50
C VAL A 226 10.47 6.38 -16.51
N TYR A 227 9.51 6.37 -15.60
CA TYR A 227 9.36 5.26 -14.68
C TYR A 227 8.85 4.02 -15.42
N GLY A 228 9.44 2.88 -15.07
CA GLY A 228 8.95 1.56 -15.39
C GLY A 228 8.93 0.69 -14.15
N LEU A 229 8.38 -0.50 -14.34
CA LEU A 229 8.27 -1.53 -13.33
C LEU A 229 8.57 -2.88 -13.99
N ASP A 230 9.31 -3.75 -13.32
CA ASP A 230 9.39 -5.17 -13.68
C ASP A 230 8.55 -5.97 -12.68
N LEU A 231 7.51 -6.65 -13.15
CA LEU A 231 6.63 -7.48 -12.32
C LEU A 231 7.37 -8.68 -11.69
N GLY A 232 8.53 -9.07 -12.23
CA GLY A 232 9.39 -10.11 -11.66
C GLY A 232 10.35 -9.63 -10.57
N ALA A 233 10.37 -8.34 -10.23
CA ALA A 233 11.33 -7.75 -9.31
C ALA A 233 10.72 -7.40 -7.94
N ASP A 234 11.50 -7.52 -6.86
CA ASP A 234 11.06 -7.15 -5.51
C ASP A 234 11.28 -5.65 -5.20
N HIS A 235 10.80 -4.77 -6.08
CA HIS A 235 10.81 -3.32 -5.87
C HIS A 235 9.68 -2.60 -6.61
N GLY A 236 9.36 -1.38 -6.17
CA GLY A 236 8.44 -0.46 -6.86
C GLY A 236 9.01 0.16 -8.13
N LEU A 237 8.55 1.37 -8.49
CA LEU A 237 8.94 2.04 -9.73
C LEU A 237 10.43 2.43 -9.76
N ARG A 238 11.05 2.28 -10.93
CA ARG A 238 12.44 2.66 -11.22
C ARG A 238 12.55 3.31 -12.59
N PRO A 239 13.60 4.07 -12.90
CA PRO A 239 13.86 4.49 -14.28
C PRO A 239 13.86 3.27 -15.22
N LEU A 240 13.12 3.34 -16.31
CA LEU A 240 12.97 2.27 -17.29
C LEU A 240 14.32 1.79 -17.83
N GLY A 241 15.29 2.70 -17.99
CA GLY A 241 16.64 2.36 -18.45
C GLY A 241 17.48 1.53 -17.45
N LEU A 242 17.04 1.38 -16.20
CA LEU A 242 17.69 0.52 -15.20
C LEU A 242 17.07 -0.87 -15.12
N LEU A 243 15.94 -1.09 -15.79
CA LEU A 243 15.24 -2.37 -15.78
C LEU A 243 15.82 -3.30 -16.84
N ARG A 244 15.84 -4.60 -16.52
CA ARG A 244 16.11 -5.63 -17.52
C ARG A 244 14.88 -5.72 -18.43
N LYS A 245 15.10 -5.81 -19.74
CA LYS A 245 13.99 -6.02 -20.68
C LYS A 245 13.40 -7.41 -20.45
N SER A 246 12.10 -7.46 -20.21
CA SER A 246 11.31 -8.68 -20.04
C SER A 246 9.85 -8.40 -20.40
N ASP A 247 9.06 -9.45 -20.64
CA ASP A 247 7.61 -9.32 -20.89
C ASP A 247 6.84 -8.86 -19.63
N GLY A 248 7.48 -8.95 -18.45
CA GLY A 248 6.97 -8.44 -17.17
C GLY A 248 7.16 -6.93 -17.00
N VAL A 249 7.88 -6.26 -17.90
CA VAL A 249 8.09 -4.82 -17.80
C VAL A 249 6.81 -4.06 -18.15
N ARG A 250 6.49 -3.03 -17.36
CA ARG A 250 5.43 -2.07 -17.63
C ARG A 250 5.97 -0.65 -17.57
N GLY A 251 5.56 0.19 -18.51
CA GLY A 251 5.86 1.62 -18.53
C GLY A 251 4.80 2.42 -17.79
N PHE A 252 5.20 3.18 -16.78
CA PHE A 252 4.33 4.08 -16.04
C PHE A 252 4.19 5.43 -16.78
N ASP A 253 2.97 5.94 -16.87
CA ASP A 253 2.67 7.27 -17.39
C ASP A 253 1.82 8.07 -16.39
N GLY A 254 2.41 9.15 -15.86
CA GLY A 254 1.77 10.11 -14.95
C GLY A 254 1.45 11.45 -15.60
N SER A 255 1.52 11.58 -16.93
CA SER A 255 1.40 12.87 -17.62
C SER A 255 0.04 13.54 -17.39
N LYS A 256 -1.05 12.75 -17.40
CA LYS A 256 -2.39 13.25 -17.07
C LYS A 256 -2.47 13.71 -15.61
N LEU A 257 -1.83 12.98 -14.68
CA LEU A 257 -1.71 13.38 -13.29
C LEU A 257 -0.95 14.70 -13.13
N ALA A 258 0.14 14.91 -13.87
CA ALA A 258 0.87 16.18 -13.84
C ALA A 258 -0.06 17.37 -14.16
N ASN A 259 -0.90 17.24 -15.19
CA ASN A 259 -1.87 18.26 -15.56
C ASN A 259 -2.93 18.49 -14.45
N GLN A 260 -3.39 17.41 -13.80
CA GLN A 260 -4.32 17.53 -12.67
C GLN A 260 -3.71 18.27 -11.47
N ILE A 261 -2.45 17.98 -11.14
CA ILE A 261 -1.74 18.68 -10.06
C ILE A 261 -1.55 20.16 -10.39
N GLN A 262 -1.22 20.50 -11.65
CA GLN A 262 -1.15 21.89 -12.10
C GLN A 262 -2.48 22.62 -11.97
N ALA A 263 -3.59 21.96 -12.34
CA ALA A 263 -4.93 22.52 -12.16
C ALA A 263 -5.23 22.79 -10.67
N VAL A 264 -4.87 21.87 -9.78
CA VAL A 264 -4.98 22.07 -8.32
C VAL A 264 -4.16 23.27 -7.85
N PHE A 265 -2.93 23.46 -8.33
CA PHE A 265 -2.14 24.65 -7.98
C PHE A 265 -2.79 25.96 -8.44
N THR A 266 -3.43 25.98 -9.61
CA THR A 266 -4.19 27.15 -10.08
C THR A 266 -5.36 27.46 -9.15
N GLN A 267 -6.09 26.43 -8.69
CA GLN A 267 -7.19 26.59 -7.72
C GLN A 267 -6.69 27.07 -6.36
N PHE A 268 -5.54 26.57 -5.87
CA PHE A 268 -4.93 27.05 -4.63
C PHE A 268 -4.54 28.54 -4.70
N LYS A 269 -4.03 29.02 -5.83
CA LYS A 269 -3.75 30.46 -6.03
C LYS A 269 -5.02 31.33 -5.97
N GLN A 270 -6.19 30.74 -6.23
CA GLN A 270 -7.49 31.40 -6.12
C GLN A 270 -8.12 31.26 -4.73
N GLY A 271 -7.41 30.65 -3.76
CA GLY A 271 -7.90 30.49 -2.39
C GLY A 271 -8.88 29.32 -2.19
N VAL A 272 -9.05 28.44 -3.19
CA VAL A 272 -9.92 27.27 -3.05
C VAL A 272 -9.34 26.30 -2.04
N SER A 273 -10.16 25.86 -1.08
CA SER A 273 -9.72 24.97 -0.01
C SER A 273 -9.36 23.56 -0.53
N PRO A 274 -8.43 22.85 0.13
CA PRO A 274 -8.11 21.46 -0.22
C PRO A 274 -9.32 20.52 -0.16
N ALA A 275 -10.25 20.74 0.77
CA ALA A 275 -11.48 19.95 0.91
C ALA A 275 -12.33 19.99 -0.36
N SER A 276 -12.55 21.19 -0.92
CA SER A 276 -13.33 21.38 -2.16
C SER A 276 -12.70 20.71 -3.38
N LEU A 277 -11.40 20.43 -3.33
CA LEU A 277 -10.66 19.73 -4.39
C LEU A 277 -10.56 18.22 -4.15
N GLY A 278 -11.20 17.69 -3.10
CA GLY A 278 -11.16 16.28 -2.72
C GLY A 278 -9.84 15.85 -2.07
N LEU A 279 -9.07 16.80 -1.52
CA LEU A 279 -7.79 16.53 -0.86
C LEU A 279 -7.94 16.29 0.65
N GLY A 280 -9.10 16.62 1.23
CA GLY A 280 -9.43 16.44 2.64
C GLY A 280 -9.66 17.76 3.40
N ASP A 281 -10.41 17.69 4.48
CA ASP A 281 -10.76 18.79 5.38
C ASP A 281 -9.71 19.04 6.48
N ASP A 282 -8.92 18.02 6.80
CA ASP A 282 -7.87 18.04 7.82
C ASP A 282 -6.54 18.66 7.35
N CYS A 283 -6.45 19.14 6.11
CA CYS A 283 -5.22 19.64 5.50
C CYS A 283 -5.26 21.16 5.22
N PRO A 284 -4.44 21.98 5.90
CA PRO A 284 -4.35 23.41 5.62
C PRO A 284 -3.85 23.69 4.20
N LEU A 285 -4.31 24.78 3.59
CA LEU A 285 -3.99 25.15 2.20
C LEU A 285 -2.48 25.21 1.95
N ASP A 286 -1.72 25.97 2.75
CA ASP A 286 -0.29 26.17 2.53
C ASP A 286 0.53 24.89 2.66
N THR A 287 0.22 24.07 3.67
CA THR A 287 0.89 22.78 3.87
C THR A 287 0.54 21.81 2.74
N SER A 288 -0.71 21.83 2.28
CA SER A 288 -1.15 21.01 1.15
C SER A 288 -0.44 21.40 -0.14
N ALA A 289 -0.32 22.71 -0.41
CA ALA A 289 0.40 23.22 -1.56
C ALA A 289 1.88 22.80 -1.54
N ARG A 290 2.57 22.98 -0.40
CA ARG A 290 3.98 22.56 -0.25
C ARG A 290 4.16 21.06 -0.45
N LEU A 291 3.30 20.24 0.16
CA LEU A 291 3.36 18.79 0.02
C LEU A 291 3.15 18.39 -1.45
N LEU A 292 2.12 18.93 -2.11
CA LEU A 292 1.80 18.61 -3.49
C LEU A 292 2.92 19.06 -4.47
N VAL A 293 3.59 20.19 -4.19
CA VAL A 293 4.80 20.60 -4.94
C VAL A 293 5.88 19.52 -4.85
N SER A 294 6.10 18.95 -3.66
CA SER A 294 7.08 17.87 -3.47
C SER A 294 6.69 16.56 -4.17
N LEU A 295 5.41 16.36 -4.48
CA LEU A 295 4.87 15.17 -5.15
C LEU A 295 4.74 15.33 -6.67
N TYR A 296 4.65 16.57 -7.18
CA TYR A 296 4.42 16.86 -8.60
C TYR A 296 5.41 16.16 -9.53
N ARG A 297 6.72 16.32 -9.27
CA ARG A 297 7.76 15.71 -10.09
C ARG A 297 7.80 14.18 -9.98
N PRO A 298 7.88 13.57 -8.77
CA PRO A 298 7.93 12.12 -8.67
C PRO A 298 6.67 11.43 -9.21
N TRP A 299 5.48 12.03 -9.08
CA TRP A 299 4.25 11.43 -9.58
C TRP A 299 3.97 11.68 -11.06
N GLY A 300 4.30 12.87 -11.58
CA GLY A 300 3.79 13.32 -12.87
C GLY A 300 4.78 13.36 -14.03
N LEU A 301 6.09 13.38 -13.77
CA LEU A 301 7.07 13.75 -14.81
C LEU A 301 8.06 12.65 -15.16
N ALA A 302 9.00 12.36 -14.26
CA ALA A 302 10.07 11.41 -14.53
C ALA A 302 10.80 11.05 -13.24
N SER A 303 11.58 9.97 -13.29
CA SER A 303 12.56 9.72 -12.25
C SER A 303 13.58 10.85 -12.26
N ALA A 304 13.65 11.59 -11.15
CA ALA A 304 14.82 12.41 -10.90
C ALA A 304 15.98 11.44 -10.66
N GLY A 305 16.74 11.15 -11.72
CA GLY A 305 17.94 10.34 -11.62
C GLY A 305 18.79 10.89 -10.48
N ARG A 306 19.10 10.03 -9.49
CA ARG A 306 20.03 10.43 -8.43
C ARG A 306 21.35 10.81 -9.11
N LYS A 307 21.92 11.95 -8.72
CA LYS A 307 23.25 12.38 -9.17
C LYS A 307 24.30 11.28 -8.95
N PHE A 308 24.10 10.45 -7.93
CA PHE A 308 24.85 9.23 -7.65
C PHE A 308 23.89 8.04 -7.56
N PRO A 309 23.76 7.22 -8.63
CA PRO A 309 22.94 6.01 -8.58
C PRO A 309 23.51 5.03 -7.55
N ARG A 310 22.65 4.48 -6.68
CA ARG A 310 23.05 3.41 -5.77
C ARG A 310 23.29 2.16 -6.60
N ARG A 311 24.47 1.57 -6.49
CA ARG A 311 24.78 0.24 -7.03
C ARG A 311 24.51 -0.75 -5.91
N GLY A 312 23.73 -1.80 -6.19
CA GLY A 312 23.63 -2.92 -5.25
C GLY A 312 25.03 -3.52 -5.05
N SER A 313 25.43 -3.68 -3.80
CA SER A 313 26.68 -4.33 -3.42
C SER A 313 26.43 -5.11 -2.15
N ASP A 314 26.86 -6.36 -2.14
CA ASP A 314 26.87 -7.19 -0.94
C ASP A 314 28.24 -7.10 -0.28
N GLY A 315 28.26 -7.00 1.05
CA GLY A 315 29.48 -6.87 1.83
C GLY A 315 29.19 -7.08 3.31
N LYS A 316 30.27 -7.21 4.10
CA LYS A 316 30.19 -7.20 5.56
C LYS A 316 30.59 -5.81 6.05
N VAL A 317 29.83 -5.29 7.01
CA VAL A 317 30.16 -4.06 7.71
C VAL A 317 30.26 -4.41 9.18
N ASP A 318 31.42 -4.11 9.78
CA ASP A 318 31.58 -4.21 11.22
C ASP A 318 30.94 -2.98 11.87
N LEU A 319 30.09 -3.21 12.86
CA LEU A 319 29.35 -2.16 13.59
C LEU A 319 29.94 -2.02 14.99
N CYS A 320 30.30 -0.79 15.33
CA CYS A 320 30.78 -0.40 16.64
C CYS A 320 29.78 0.59 17.25
N GLY A 321 29.30 0.30 18.46
CA GLY A 321 28.29 1.11 19.14
C GLY A 321 28.78 1.79 20.43
N ASP A 322 29.95 1.42 20.94
CA ASP A 322 30.51 2.05 22.13
C ASP A 322 31.36 3.27 21.78
N TRP A 323 31.30 4.30 22.62
CA TRP A 323 31.97 5.57 22.38
C TRP A 323 33.50 5.45 22.26
N LEU A 324 34.10 4.52 22.99
CA LEU A 324 35.55 4.31 22.99
C LEU A 324 36.03 3.70 21.68
N ALA A 325 35.37 2.65 21.19
CA ALA A 325 35.73 2.03 19.93
C ALA A 325 35.28 2.88 18.73
N ILE A 326 34.23 3.70 18.84
CA ILE A 326 33.96 4.77 17.86
C ILE A 326 35.17 5.72 17.80
N GLY A 327 35.65 6.19 18.96
CA GLY A 327 36.83 7.03 19.06
C GLY A 327 38.08 6.37 18.45
N PHE A 328 38.29 5.09 18.74
CA PHE A 328 39.37 4.29 18.17
C PHE A 328 39.29 4.17 16.65
N HIS A 329 38.13 3.83 16.10
CA HIS A 329 37.95 3.66 14.65
C HIS A 329 38.05 4.98 13.88
N ILE A 330 37.73 6.11 14.51
CA ILE A 330 37.91 7.45 13.92
C ILE A 330 39.37 7.93 14.02
N GLN A 331 40.00 7.78 15.19
CA GLN A 331 41.32 8.37 15.46
C GLN A 331 42.50 7.41 15.21
N GLY A 332 42.25 6.11 15.07
CA GLY A 332 43.28 5.07 14.95
C GLY A 332 44.06 4.80 16.24
N ARG A 333 43.61 5.31 17.39
CA ARG A 333 44.23 5.14 18.71
C ARG A 333 43.17 5.06 19.80
N LEU A 334 43.48 4.37 20.90
CA LEU A 334 42.60 4.31 22.07
C LEU A 334 42.34 5.72 22.60
N PHE A 335 41.08 5.98 22.94
CA PHE A 335 40.67 7.24 23.55
C PHE A 335 41.15 7.22 25.02
N GLU A 336 42.14 8.04 25.36
CA GLU A 336 42.68 8.19 26.72
C GLU A 336 41.82 9.11 27.60
#